data_AF-A0A2X3CN06-F1
#
_entry.id   AF-A0A2X3CN06-F1
#
_cell.length_a   1.000
_cell.length_b   1.000
_cell.length_c   1.000
_cell.angle_alpha   90.00
_cell.angle_beta   90.00
_cell.angle_gamma   90.00
#
_symmetry.space_group_name_H-M   'P 1'
#
loop_
_entity.id
_entity.type
_entity.pdbx_description
1 polymer ?
#
loop_
_entity_poly.entity_id
_entity_poly.type
_entity_poly.pdbx_seq_one_letter_code
_entity_poly.pdbx_strand_id
1 'polypeptide(L)'
;MVIAGGQENMSRAPHVLTDSRTGAQLGNSQLIDSLVHDGLWDAFNDYHMGVTAENLAREFGISRELQDAWALSSQHKARKAIDSGRFRDEIVPVVTEHNGAARTVDTDEQPRVDASAEGWPACSPPSIALDR
;
A
#
# COMPACT_ATOMS: atom_id res chain seq x y z
N MET A 1 33.05 3.11 -5.78
CA MET A 1 31.82 3.87 -5.48
C MET A 1 30.65 3.02 -5.92
N VAL A 2 29.64 2.83 -5.06
CA VAL A 2 28.45 2.02 -5.33
C VAL A 2 27.23 2.83 -4.90
N ILE A 3 26.14 2.75 -5.67
CA ILE A 3 24.83 3.34 -5.36
C ILE A 3 23.88 2.19 -5.03
N ALA A 4 23.08 2.34 -3.97
CA ALA A 4 22.08 1.38 -3.55
C ALA A 4 20.78 2.10 -3.16
N GLY A 5 19.64 1.41 -3.33
CA GLY A 5 18.30 1.95 -3.07
C GLY A 5 17.22 1.07 -3.71
N GLY A 6 15.99 1.57 -3.76
CA GLY A 6 14.85 0.93 -4.42
C GLY A 6 13.89 1.98 -5.00
N GLN A 7 13.04 1.55 -5.93
CA GLN A 7 11.99 2.37 -6.53
C GLN A 7 10.75 1.49 -6.76
N GLU A 8 9.56 2.07 -6.62
CA GLU A 8 8.30 1.37 -6.83
C GLU A 8 7.23 2.33 -7.37
N ASN A 9 6.32 1.84 -8.22
CA ASN A 9 5.13 2.54 -8.65
C ASN A 9 3.94 1.56 -8.76
N MET A 10 3.33 1.24 -7.61
CA MET A 10 2.21 0.31 -7.52
C MET A 10 1.01 0.74 -8.38
N SER A 11 0.77 2.06 -8.53
CA SER A 11 -0.32 2.58 -9.39
C SER A 11 -0.18 2.23 -10.86
N ARG A 12 1.02 1.84 -11.31
CA ARG A 12 1.32 1.46 -12.69
C ARG A 12 1.54 -0.04 -12.86
N ALA A 13 1.28 -0.85 -11.84
CA ALA A 13 1.38 -2.30 -11.95
C ALA A 13 0.44 -2.83 -13.06
N PRO A 14 0.93 -3.67 -13.98
CA PRO A 14 0.12 -4.19 -15.06
C PRO A 14 -0.84 -5.29 -14.61
N HIS A 15 -1.80 -5.60 -15.47
CA HIS A 15 -2.47 -6.89 -15.43
C HIS A 15 -1.78 -7.86 -16.40
N VAL A 16 -1.72 -9.14 -16.04
CA VAL A 16 -1.00 -10.18 -16.78
C VAL A 16 -1.95 -11.30 -17.19
N LEU A 17 -1.82 -11.74 -18.43
CA LEU A 17 -2.54 -12.89 -18.99
C LEU A 17 -1.53 -14.01 -19.27
N THR A 18 -1.50 -15.03 -18.42
CA THR A 18 -0.41 -16.01 -18.38
C THR A 18 -0.42 -17.00 -19.55
N ASP A 19 -1.59 -17.26 -20.13
CA ASP A 19 -1.79 -18.17 -21.28
C ASP A 19 -1.66 -17.48 -22.65
N SER A 20 -1.52 -16.14 -22.67
CA SER A 20 -1.46 -15.35 -23.91
C SER A 20 -0.33 -15.78 -24.85
N ARG A 21 0.83 -16.17 -24.28
CA ARG A 21 2.01 -16.54 -25.07
C ARG A 21 1.83 -17.84 -25.84
N THR A 22 1.16 -18.83 -25.26
CA THR A 22 0.95 -20.15 -25.88
C THR A 22 -0.37 -20.25 -26.63
N GLY A 23 -1.23 -19.24 -26.48
CA GLY A 23 -2.57 -19.19 -27.05
C GLY A 23 -3.57 -19.93 -26.16
N ALA A 24 -4.51 -19.19 -25.57
CA ALA A 24 -5.68 -19.78 -24.92
C ALA A 24 -6.51 -20.52 -25.98
N GLN A 25 -6.80 -21.81 -25.76
CA GLN A 25 -7.51 -22.63 -26.76
C GLN A 25 -9.01 -22.37 -26.75
N LEU A 26 -9.71 -22.85 -25.71
CA LEU A 26 -11.14 -22.69 -25.51
C LEU A 26 -11.42 -22.71 -24.02
N GLY A 27 -12.14 -21.71 -23.52
CA GLY A 27 -12.46 -21.58 -22.10
C GLY A 27 -12.17 -20.17 -21.58
N ASN A 28 -12.35 -20.00 -20.27
CA ASN A 28 -12.09 -18.74 -19.60
C ASN A 28 -10.59 -18.61 -19.32
N SER A 29 -10.05 -17.41 -19.53
CA SER A 29 -8.73 -17.01 -19.06
C SER A 29 -8.87 -16.01 -17.91
N GLN A 30 -7.92 -16.04 -16.98
CA GLN A 30 -7.90 -15.10 -15.85
C GLN A 30 -6.90 -13.97 -16.13
N LEU A 31 -7.38 -12.74 -16.02
CA LEU A 31 -6.54 -11.56 -16.01
C LEU A 31 -6.05 -11.34 -14.57
N ILE A 32 -4.74 -11.48 -14.36
CA ILE A 32 -4.10 -11.45 -13.04
C ILE A 32 -3.63 -10.02 -12.74
N ASP A 33 -3.98 -9.49 -11.58
CA ASP A 33 -3.37 -8.25 -11.07
C ASP A 33 -1.96 -8.56 -10.56
N SER A 34 -0.92 -8.05 -11.25
CA SER A 34 0.47 -8.31 -10.87
C SER A 34 0.87 -7.66 -9.54
N LEU A 35 0.22 -6.56 -9.14
CA LEU A 35 0.51 -5.93 -7.85
C LEU A 35 0.20 -6.90 -6.71
N VAL A 36 -0.99 -7.50 -6.80
CA VAL A 36 -1.45 -8.45 -5.79
C VAL A 36 -0.64 -9.73 -5.90
N HIS A 37 -0.58 -10.32 -7.08
CA HIS A 37 0.05 -11.63 -7.30
C HIS A 37 1.55 -11.63 -6.98
N ASP A 38 2.31 -10.61 -7.43
CA ASP A 38 3.77 -10.62 -7.30
C ASP A 38 4.26 -9.95 -6.01
N GLY A 39 3.45 -9.07 -5.39
CA GLY A 39 3.88 -8.25 -4.26
C GLY A 39 3.11 -8.44 -2.95
N LEU A 40 1.83 -8.85 -3.00
CA LEU A 40 0.94 -8.85 -1.83
C LEU A 40 0.27 -10.21 -1.55
N TRP A 41 0.64 -11.26 -2.29
CA TRP A 41 0.12 -12.61 -2.13
C TRP A 41 1.21 -13.56 -1.63
N ASP A 42 0.87 -14.42 -0.66
CA ASP A 42 1.78 -15.43 -0.16
C ASP A 42 1.89 -16.57 -1.18
N ALA A 43 3.08 -16.75 -1.74
CA ALA A 43 3.35 -17.82 -2.70
C ALA A 43 3.24 -19.24 -2.10
N PHE A 44 3.28 -19.38 -0.78
CA PHE A 44 3.25 -20.69 -0.11
C PHE A 44 1.89 -21.03 0.50
N ASN A 45 1.22 -20.02 1.06
CA ASN A 45 -0.01 -20.23 1.83
C ASN A 45 -1.29 -19.78 1.10
N ASP A 46 -1.16 -19.26 -0.13
CA ASP A 46 -2.28 -18.88 -1.00
C ASP A 46 -3.28 -17.90 -0.36
N TYR A 47 -2.77 -16.87 0.31
CA TYR A 47 -3.58 -15.76 0.83
C TYR A 47 -2.88 -14.41 0.71
N HIS A 48 -3.65 -13.33 0.82
CA HIS A 48 -3.12 -11.97 0.82
C HIS A 48 -2.35 -11.65 2.11
N MET A 49 -1.32 -10.81 2.03
CA MET A 49 -0.48 -10.40 3.18
C MET A 49 -1.24 -9.83 4.38
N GLY A 50 -2.44 -9.28 4.16
CA GLY A 50 -3.32 -8.83 5.23
C GLY A 50 -3.79 -9.96 6.16
N VAL A 51 -3.94 -11.18 5.64
CA VAL A 51 -4.28 -12.37 6.45
C VAL A 51 -3.11 -12.74 7.37
N THR A 52 -1.87 -12.58 6.92
CA THR A 52 -0.69 -12.74 7.78
C THR A 52 -0.74 -11.80 8.98
N ALA A 53 -1.13 -10.54 8.76
CA ALA A 53 -1.26 -9.56 9.84
C ALA A 53 -2.35 -9.96 10.84
N GLU A 54 -3.51 -10.45 10.37
CA GLU A 54 -4.59 -10.96 11.22
C GLU A 54 -4.16 -12.19 12.03
N ASN A 55 -3.37 -13.09 11.42
CA ASN A 55 -2.83 -14.27 12.10
C ASN A 55 -1.90 -13.87 13.25
N LEU A 56 -0.98 -12.93 13.00
CA LEU A 56 -0.08 -12.40 14.03
C LEU A 56 -0.87 -11.64 15.12
N ALA A 57 -1.85 -10.82 14.74
CA ALA A 57 -2.67 -10.11 15.72
C ALA A 57 -3.40 -11.09 16.65
N ARG A 58 -3.92 -12.20 16.12
CA ARG A 58 -4.57 -13.25 16.91
C ARG A 58 -3.58 -14.00 17.80
N GLU A 59 -2.42 -14.39 17.26
CA GLU A 59 -1.39 -15.15 17.98
C GLU A 59 -0.83 -14.37 19.17
N PHE A 60 -0.58 -13.06 18.98
CA PHE A 60 -0.01 -12.20 20.00
C PHE A 60 -1.06 -11.42 20.81
N GLY A 61 -2.36 -11.62 20.56
CA GLY A 61 -3.44 -10.95 21.28
C GLY A 61 -3.47 -9.42 21.07
N ILE A 62 -3.09 -8.94 19.89
CA ILE A 62 -3.06 -7.50 19.57
C ILE A 62 -4.47 -7.05 19.20
N SER A 63 -5.13 -6.38 20.14
CA SER A 63 -6.52 -5.93 19.96
C SER A 63 -6.66 -4.86 18.87
N ARG A 64 -7.86 -4.73 18.31
CA ARG A 64 -8.19 -3.70 17.32
C ARG A 64 -7.93 -2.29 17.86
N GLU A 65 -8.25 -2.05 19.13
CA GLU A 65 -8.06 -0.76 19.78
C GLU A 65 -6.57 -0.39 19.86
N LEU A 66 -5.68 -1.38 20.09
CA LEU A 66 -4.24 -1.16 20.07
C LEU A 66 -3.73 -0.85 18.66
N GLN A 67 -4.23 -1.56 17.65
CA GLN A 67 -3.88 -1.29 16.25
C GLN A 67 -4.32 0.11 15.83
N ASP A 68 -5.56 0.51 16.15
CA ASP A 68 -6.10 1.83 15.83
C ASP A 68 -5.37 2.95 16.58
N ALA A 69 -5.06 2.75 17.86
CA ALA A 69 -4.29 3.72 18.65
C ALA A 69 -2.88 3.94 18.07
N TRP A 70 -2.24 2.87 17.60
CA TRP A 70 -0.95 2.96 16.92
C TRP A 70 -1.06 3.69 15.59
N ALA A 71 -2.05 3.35 14.75
CA ALA A 71 -2.29 4.00 13.47
C ALA A 71 -2.52 5.51 13.64
N LEU A 72 -3.35 5.92 14.59
CA LEU A 72 -3.60 7.33 14.92
C LEU A 72 -2.32 8.05 15.35
N SER A 73 -1.56 7.43 16.27
CA SER A 73 -0.28 7.99 16.73
C SER A 73 0.71 8.16 15.57
N SER A 74 0.76 7.19 14.64
CA SER A 74 1.60 7.24 13.44
C SER A 74 1.23 8.44 12.56
N GLN A 75 -0.07 8.63 12.29
CA GLN A 75 -0.59 9.73 11.49
C GLN A 75 -0.23 11.10 12.10
N HIS A 76 -0.43 11.27 13.41
CA HIS A 76 -0.07 12.51 14.10
C HIS A 76 1.44 12.79 14.06
N LYS A 77 2.27 11.76 14.23
CA LYS A 77 3.73 11.90 14.13
C LYS A 77 4.16 12.31 12.72
N ALA A 78 3.61 11.68 11.68
CA ALA A 78 3.91 12.00 10.28
C ALA A 78 3.49 13.44 9.95
N ARG A 79 2.27 13.85 10.31
CA ARG A 79 1.79 15.22 10.08
C ARG A 79 2.66 16.26 10.77
N LYS A 80 2.99 16.04 12.04
CA LYS A 80 3.90 16.91 12.80
C LYS A 80 5.27 17.01 12.13
N ALA A 81 5.80 15.91 11.60
CA ALA A 81 7.09 15.91 10.89
C ALA A 81 7.04 16.74 9.59
N ILE A 82 5.96 16.61 8.81
CA ILE A 82 5.75 17.43 7.61
C ILE A 82 5.61 18.91 7.98
N ASP A 83 4.77 19.25 8.96
CA ASP A 83 4.51 20.63 9.38
C ASP A 83 5.76 21.33 9.91
N SER A 84 6.61 20.58 10.63
CA SER A 84 7.89 21.08 11.13
C SER A 84 9.02 21.03 10.09
N GLY A 85 8.73 20.61 8.86
CA GLY A 85 9.69 20.60 7.75
C GLY A 85 10.79 19.54 7.87
N ARG A 86 10.60 18.50 8.70
CA ARG A 86 11.63 17.49 8.98
C ARG A 86 12.03 16.65 7.76
N PHE A 87 11.16 16.53 6.76
CA PHE A 87 11.43 15.75 5.55
C PHE A 87 12.04 16.59 4.40
N ARG A 88 12.24 17.89 4.59
CA ARG A 88 12.74 18.78 3.52
C ARG A 88 14.13 18.41 3.02
N ASP A 89 14.98 17.88 3.91
CA ASP A 89 16.37 17.55 3.57
C ASP A 89 16.50 16.19 2.86
N GLU A 90 15.49 15.32 2.96
CA GLU A 90 15.51 13.96 2.38
C GLU A 90 14.64 13.82 1.12
N ILE A 91 13.62 14.67 0.93
CA ILE A 91 12.76 14.63 -0.25
C ILE A 91 13.36 15.43 -1.40
N VAL A 92 13.59 14.76 -2.52
CA VAL A 92 13.90 15.40 -3.81
C VAL A 92 12.59 15.66 -4.56
N PRO A 93 12.24 16.92 -4.90
CA PRO A 93 11.01 17.22 -5.63
C PRO A 93 10.92 16.53 -6.99
N VAL A 94 9.77 15.95 -7.28
CA VAL A 94 9.45 15.35 -8.59
C VAL A 94 8.57 16.32 -9.37
N VAL A 95 9.05 16.78 -10.52
CA VAL A 95 8.27 17.63 -11.44
C VAL A 95 7.62 16.75 -12.50
N THR A 96 6.31 16.82 -12.58
CA THR A 96 5.49 16.11 -13.58
C THR A 96 4.73 17.11 -14.42
N GLU A 97 4.22 16.70 -15.58
CA GLU A 97 3.32 17.51 -16.37
C GLU A 97 1.94 16.85 -16.41
N HIS A 98 0.89 17.65 -16.22
CA HIS A 98 -0.48 17.22 -16.40
C HIS A 98 -1.20 18.25 -17.27
N ASN A 99 -1.67 17.82 -18.45
CA ASN A 99 -2.32 18.69 -19.45
C ASN A 99 -1.48 19.93 -19.83
N GLY A 100 -0.15 19.77 -19.95
CA GLY A 100 0.77 20.86 -20.30
C GLY A 100 1.06 21.86 -19.17
N ALA A 101 0.56 21.62 -17.96
CA ALA A 101 0.93 22.37 -16.77
C ALA A 101 1.92 21.57 -15.92
N ALA A 102 3.02 22.21 -15.53
CA ALA A 102 3.97 21.62 -14.60
C ALA A 102 3.35 21.51 -13.19
N ARG A 103 3.51 20.35 -12.56
CA ARG A 103 3.09 20.04 -11.20
C ARG A 103 4.28 19.46 -10.45
N THR A 104 4.69 20.15 -9.39
CA THR A 104 5.72 19.66 -8.47
C THR A 104 5.07 18.85 -7.36
N VAL A 105 5.64 17.68 -7.07
CA VAL A 105 5.33 16.83 -5.92
C VAL A 105 6.57 16.78 -5.04
N ASP A 106 6.48 17.38 -3.85
CA ASP A 106 7.59 17.52 -2.88
C ASP A 106 7.17 17.21 -1.44
N THR A 107 5.95 16.69 -1.26
CA THR A 107 5.33 16.46 0.03
C THR A 107 4.58 15.13 0.00
N ASP A 108 4.75 14.29 1.02
CA ASP A 108 4.01 13.04 1.17
C ASP A 108 2.50 13.29 1.28
N GLU A 109 1.71 12.65 0.42
CA GLU A 109 0.25 12.88 0.34
C GLU A 109 -0.58 11.95 1.25
N GLN A 110 -0.01 10.82 1.69
CA GLN A 110 -0.70 9.78 2.43
C GLN A 110 -1.13 10.17 3.86
N PRO A 111 -0.36 10.96 4.64
CA PRO A 111 -0.79 11.34 5.98
C PRO A 111 -2.08 12.15 5.99
N ARG A 112 -3.12 11.64 6.69
CA ARG A 112 -4.44 12.28 6.78
C ARG A 112 -4.37 13.53 7.66
N VAL A 113 -4.96 14.62 7.18
CA VAL A 113 -4.95 15.93 7.87
C VAL A 113 -5.83 15.91 9.13
N ASP A 114 -6.88 15.10 9.13
CA ASP A 114 -7.96 15.06 10.12
C ASP A 114 -8.04 13.71 10.86
N ALA A 115 -6.93 12.97 10.95
CA ALA A 115 -6.89 11.70 11.67
C ALA A 115 -7.36 11.90 13.12
N SER A 116 -8.54 11.38 13.45
CA SER A 116 -9.19 11.50 14.76
C SER A 116 -9.46 10.13 15.36
N ALA A 117 -9.45 10.03 16.69
CA ALA A 117 -9.76 8.79 17.39
C ALA A 117 -11.18 8.26 17.11
N GLU A 118 -12.09 9.12 16.67
CA GLU A 118 -13.48 8.78 16.34
C GLU A 118 -13.61 8.16 14.95
N GLY A 119 -12.70 8.48 14.01
CA GLY A 119 -12.75 7.99 12.63
C GLY A 119 -12.20 6.58 12.41
N TRP A 120 -11.24 6.13 13.23
CA TRP A 120 -10.59 4.81 13.06
C TRP A 120 -11.44 3.61 13.50
N PRO A 121 -12.19 3.65 14.62
CA PRO A 121 -13.08 2.56 15.02
C PRO A 121 -14.21 2.30 14.03
N ALA A 122 -14.55 3.30 13.20
CA ALA A 122 -15.61 3.20 12.20
C ALA A 122 -15.16 2.52 10.88
N CYS A 123 -13.86 2.23 10.71
CA CYS A 123 -13.40 1.51 9.54
C CYS A 123 -13.79 0.03 9.63
N SER A 124 -14.56 -0.43 8.64
CA SER A 124 -14.80 -1.86 8.40
C SER A 124 -13.47 -2.60 8.24
N PRO A 125 -13.39 -3.88 8.66
CA PRO A 125 -12.25 -4.70 8.32
C PRO A 125 -12.03 -4.69 6.81
N PRO A 126 -10.77 -4.62 6.35
CA PRO A 126 -10.47 -4.62 4.93
C PRO A 126 -11.03 -5.88 4.28
N SER A 127 -11.60 -5.74 3.09
CA SER A 127 -12.07 -6.87 2.29
C SER A 127 -10.87 -7.61 1.70
N ILE A 128 -10.23 -8.43 2.53
CA ILE A 128 -9.13 -9.29 2.14
C ILE A 128 -9.75 -10.66 1.83
N ALA A 129 -9.38 -11.28 0.71
CA ALA A 129 -9.81 -12.63 0.40
C ALA A 129 -9.29 -13.58 1.50
N LEU A 130 -10.16 -13.91 2.45
CA LEU A 130 -9.99 -14.94 3.46
C LEU A 130 -10.56 -16.22 2.84
N ASP A 131 -9.68 -17.03 2.28
CA ASP A 131 -9.95 -18.35 1.70
C ASP A 131 -10.92 -18.43 0.49
N ARG A 132 -10.53 -19.30 -0.45
CA ARG A 132 -11.48 -20.06 -1.26
C ARG A 132 -11.74 -21.40 -0.58
#